data_AF-A0A2A2WKA1-F1
#
_entry.id   AF-A0A2A2WKA1-F1
#
_cell.length_a   1.000
_cell.length_b   1.000
_cell.length_c   1.000
_cell.angle_alpha   90.00
_cell.angle_beta   90.00
_cell.angle_gamma   90.00
#
_symmetry.space_group_name_H-M   'P 1'
#
loop_
_entity.id
_entity.type
_entity.pdbx_description
1 polymer ?
#
loop_
_entity_poly.entity_id
_entity_poly.type
_entity_poly.pdbx_seq_one_letter_code
_entity_poly.pdbx_strand_id
1 'polypeptide(L)' 'MNRSAPGAAGQDLTAKARIRNAALDLYAANGEDGTSLRTVATAAGVTVGLVVHHYGT' A
#
# COMPACT_ATOMS: atom_id res chain seq x y z
N MET A 1 8.15 14.41 22.74
CA MET A 1 8.30 12.96 23.00
C MET A 1 7.22 12.21 22.23
N ASN A 2 7.50 11.66 21.04
CA ASN A 2 6.54 10.76 20.39
C ASN A 2 7.30 9.53 19.89
N ARG A 3 7.30 8.45 20.68
CA ARG A 3 7.71 7.14 20.18
C ARG A 3 6.45 6.49 19.64
N SER A 4 6.34 6.36 18.31
CA SER A 4 5.40 5.44 17.69
C SER A 4 5.54 4.08 18.37
N ALA A 5 4.44 3.53 18.87
CA ALA A 5 4.45 2.22 19.51
C ALA A 5 5.03 1.18 18.54
N PRO A 6 5.91 0.27 18.98
CA PRO A 6 6.60 -0.68 18.10
C PRO A 6 5.64 -1.58 17.29
N GLY A 7 4.37 -1.69 17.71
CA GLY A 7 3.32 -2.31 16.92
C GLY A 7 2.97 -1.52 15.65
N ALA A 8 2.74 -0.21 15.74
CA ALA A 8 2.30 0.61 14.59
C ALA A 8 3.32 0.59 13.44
N ALA A 9 4.61 0.78 13.74
CA ALA A 9 5.66 0.74 12.72
C ALA A 9 5.76 -0.63 12.02
N GLY A 10 5.58 -1.74 12.75
CA GLY A 10 5.55 -3.09 12.17
C GLY A 10 4.32 -3.34 11.28
N GLN A 11 3.15 -2.86 11.70
CA GLN A 11 1.92 -2.95 10.91
C GLN A 11 2.02 -2.12 9.62
N ASP A 12 2.60 -0.93 9.68
CA ASP A 12 2.80 -0.05 8.54
C ASP A 12 3.78 -0.64 7.52
N LEU A 13 4.89 -1.24 7.99
CA LEU A 13 5.84 -1.93 7.12
C LEU A 13 5.18 -3.11 6.39
N THR A 14 4.33 -3.85 7.09
CA THR A 14 3.58 -4.97 6.52
C THR A 14 2.54 -4.48 5.50
N ALA A 15 1.83 -3.39 5.81
CA ALA A 15 0.88 -2.78 4.87
C ALA A 15 1.59 -2.26 3.61
N LYS A 16 2.72 -1.57 3.77
CA LYS A 16 3.57 -1.09 2.66
C LYS A 16 4.07 -2.24 1.78
N ALA A 17 4.50 -3.35 2.38
CA ALA A 17 4.93 -4.53 1.62
C ALA A 17 3.77 -5.13 0.79
N ARG A 18 2.57 -5.27 1.37
CA ARG A 18 1.39 -5.76 0.64
C ARG A 18 0.99 -4.84 -0.51
N ILE A 19 0.99 -3.52 -0.28
CA ILE A 19 0.66 -2.53 -1.31
C ILE A 19 1.66 -2.62 -2.47
N ARG A 20 2.96 -2.71 -2.18
CA ARG A 20 3.99 -2.84 -3.21
C ARG A 20 3.80 -4.08 -4.07
N ASN A 21 3.61 -5.24 -3.45
CA ASN A 21 3.47 -6.49 -4.18
C ASN A 21 2.22 -6.48 -5.06
N ALA A 22 1.07 -6.05 -4.52
CA ALA A 22 -0.16 -5.93 -5.30
C ALA A 22 -0.01 -4.97 -6.50
N ALA A 23 0.68 -3.84 -6.32
CA ALA A 23 0.95 -2.90 -7.40
C ALA A 23 1.83 -3.51 -8.50
N LEU A 24 2.89 -4.24 -8.13
CA LEU A 24 3.78 -4.90 -9.08
C LEU A 24 3.05 -6.00 -9.87
N ASP A 25 2.24 -6.82 -9.19
CA ASP A 25 1.47 -7.89 -9.83
C ASP A 25 0.45 -7.32 -10.83
N LEU A 26 -0.29 -6.27 -10.42
CA LEU A 26 -1.25 -5.59 -11.29
C LEU A 26 -0.57 -4.90 -12.49
N TYR A 27 0.58 -4.26 -12.27
CA TYR A 27 1.34 -3.61 -13.33
C TYR A 27 1.87 -4.62 -14.33
N ALA A 28 2.43 -5.73 -13.86
CA ALA A 28 2.91 -6.80 -14.74
C ALA A 28 1.79 -7.43 -15.58
N ALA A 29 0.58 -7.54 -15.03
CA ALA A 29 -0.57 -8.13 -15.71
C ALA A 29 -1.28 -7.16 -16.68
N ASN A 30 -1.45 -5.90 -16.26
CA ASN A 30 -2.39 -4.97 -16.91
C ASN A 30 -1.74 -3.68 -17.43
N GLY A 31 -0.43 -3.50 -17.22
CA GLY A 31 0.26 -2.25 -17.54
C GLY A 31 -0.18 -1.08 -16.66
N GLU A 32 0.20 0.14 -17.09
CA GLU A 32 -0.09 1.38 -16.35
C GLU A 32 -1.59 1.66 -16.25
N ASP A 33 -2.30 1.64 -17.38
CA ASP A 33 -3.74 1.94 -17.47
C ASP A 33 -4.60 1.05 -16.56
N GLY A 34 -4.19 -0.21 -16.36
CA GLY A 34 -4.90 -1.17 -15.51
C GLY A 34 -4.53 -1.09 -14.02
N THR A 35 -3.56 -0.27 -13.63
CA THR A 35 -2.99 -0.25 -12.28
C THR A 35 -3.36 1.04 -11.53
N SER A 36 -4.66 1.21 -11.26
CA SER A 36 -5.14 2.34 -10.47
C SER A 36 -4.89 2.18 -8.96
N LEU A 37 -4.74 3.29 -8.24
CA LEU A 37 -4.66 3.31 -6.76
C LEU A 37 -5.80 2.55 -6.08
N ARG A 38 -7.00 2.60 -6.66
CA ARG A 38 -8.18 1.91 -6.12
C ARG A 38 -8.07 0.39 -6.29
N THR A 39 -7.60 -0.06 -7.45
CA THR A 39 -7.38 -1.48 -7.74
C THR A 39 -6.28 -2.05 -6.84
N VAL A 40 -5.17 -1.30 -6.69
CA VAL A 40 -4.07 -1.68 -5.80
C VAL A 40 -4.54 -1.78 -4.34
N ALA A 41 -5.28 -0.80 -3.84
CA ALA A 41 -5.78 -0.80 -2.46
C ALA A 41 -6.70 -2.00 -2.21
N THR A 42 -7.60 -2.28 -3.15
CA THR A 42 -8.50 -3.44 -3.10
C THR A 42 -7.71 -4.75 -3.06
N ALA A 43 -6.74 -4.93 -3.96
CA ALA A 43 -5.91 -6.13 -4.04
C ALA A 43 -5.02 -6.32 -2.80
N ALA A 44 -4.54 -5.23 -2.20
CA ALA A 44 -3.72 -5.27 -0.98
C ALA A 44 -4.55 -5.38 0.32
N GLY A 45 -5.90 -5.35 0.23
CA GLY A 45 -6.80 -5.43 1.38
C GLY A 45 -6.75 -4.20 2.30
N VAL A 46 -6.53 -3.02 1.72
CA VAL A 46 -6.38 -1.75 2.44
C VAL A 46 -7.28 -0.66 1.86
N THR A 47 -7.38 0.47 2.55
CA THR A 47 -8.07 1.65 2.02
C THR A 47 -7.14 2.47 1.14
N VAL A 48 -7.70 3.19 0.16
CA VAL A 48 -6.91 4.12 -0.68
C VAL A 48 -6.24 5.20 0.18
N GLY A 49 -6.92 5.67 1.23
CA GLY A 49 -6.35 6.63 2.17
C GLY A 49 -5.09 6.11 2.88
N LEU A 50 -5.03 4.82 3.22
CA LEU A 50 -3.84 4.20 3.80
C LEU A 50 -2.69 4.14 2.77
N VAL A 51 -3.00 3.89 1.50
CA VAL A 51 -2.00 3.94 0.42
C VAL A 51 -1.42 5.35 0.30
N VAL A 52 -2.28 6.38 0.20
CA VAL A 52 -1.82 7.78 0.13
C VAL A 52 -1.02 8.16 1.37
N HIS A 53 -1.41 7.70 2.56
CA HIS A 53 -0.66 7.96 3.78
C HIS A 53 0.77 7.37 3.75
N HIS A 54 0.96 6.17 3.18
CA HIS A 54 2.28 5.53 3.10
C HIS A 54 3.21 6.08 2.01
N TYR A 55 2.66 6.67 0.94
CA TYR A 55 3.42 7.08 -0.25
C TYR A 55 3.32 8.59 -0.58
N GLY A 56 2.46 9.35 0.11
CA GLY A 56 2.21 10.78 -0.10
C GLY A 56 2.86 11.69 0.96
N THR A 57 3.89 11.19 1.66
CA THR A 57 4.77 11.95 2.55
C THR A 57 6.09 12.24 1.86
#